data_AF-A0A7K2J2N7-F1
#
_entry.id   AF-A0A7K2J2N7-F1
#
_cell.length_a   1.000
_cell.length_b   1.000
_cell.length_c   1.000
_cell.angle_alpha   90.00
_cell.angle_beta   90.00
_cell.angle_gamma   90.00
#
_symmetry.space_group_name_H-M   'P 1'
#
loop_
_entity.id
_entity.type
_entity.pdbx_description
1 polymer ?
#
loop_
_entity_poly.entity_id
_entity_poly.type
_entity_poly.pdbx_seq_one_letter_code
_entity_poly.pdbx_strand_id
1 'polypeptide(L)'
;PPPPAPTVYQVSELPYSLFGDHTEPEVVMGQSSWIWQRSNVAIDGRRYAHGVTVHGRSSVTIQLNRPCTRYEAMVGVDDLSLGLGAVRFSVYNGDGARLWRSPVMEGGDPAVPVSVGIGGQSSIRLVVEPEGALGSVALADWAESRISCA
;
A
#
# COMPACT_ATOMS: atom_id res chain seq x y z
N PRO A 1 20.10 -27.65 3.80
CA PRO A 1 20.07 -26.47 2.89
C PRO A 1 19.36 -25.30 3.58
N PRO A 2 19.87 -24.05 3.49
CA PRO A 2 19.13 -22.88 3.96
C PRO A 2 17.85 -22.70 3.11
N PRO A 3 16.77 -22.12 3.67
CA PRO A 3 15.59 -21.77 2.89
C PRO A 3 15.97 -20.85 1.72
N PRO A 4 15.32 -20.96 0.55
CA PRO A 4 15.50 -20.00 -0.53
C PRO A 4 15.17 -18.58 -0.04
N ALA A 5 15.88 -17.59 -0.59
CA ALA A 5 15.58 -16.19 -0.30
C ALA A 5 14.16 -15.84 -0.79
N PRO A 6 13.40 -15.02 -0.04
CA PRO A 6 12.05 -14.65 -0.44
C PRO A 6 12.08 -13.84 -1.74
N THR A 7 11.12 -14.12 -2.62
CA THR A 7 10.83 -13.28 -3.79
C THR A 7 10.12 -12.02 -3.32
N VAL A 8 10.54 -10.86 -3.81
CA VAL A 8 9.96 -9.56 -3.47
C VAL A 8 9.18 -9.02 -4.66
N TYR A 9 7.91 -8.70 -4.43
CA TYR A 9 7.00 -8.11 -5.41
C TYR A 9 6.71 -6.66 -5.04
N GLN A 10 6.92 -5.73 -5.97
CA GLN A 10 6.59 -4.32 -5.76
C GLN A 10 5.12 -4.07 -6.10
N VAL A 11 4.38 -3.38 -5.24
CA VAL A 11 2.95 -3.08 -5.50
C VAL A 11 2.76 -2.21 -6.75
N SER A 12 3.77 -1.40 -7.08
CA SER A 12 3.86 -0.59 -8.29
C SER A 12 3.99 -1.39 -9.59
N GLU A 13 4.27 -2.69 -9.52
CA GLU A 13 4.49 -3.54 -10.70
C GLU A 13 3.46 -4.67 -10.82
N LEU A 14 2.55 -4.80 -9.83
CA LEU A 14 1.59 -5.90 -9.83
C LEU A 14 0.62 -5.77 -11.01
N PRO A 15 0.34 -6.87 -11.72
CA PRO A 15 -0.73 -6.89 -12.69
C PRO A 15 -2.09 -6.74 -11.98
N TYR A 16 -3.07 -6.24 -12.73
CA TYR A 16 -4.46 -6.31 -12.31
C TYR A 16 -4.98 -7.73 -12.55
N SER A 17 -5.77 -8.25 -11.60
CA SER A 17 -6.33 -9.60 -11.66
C SER A 17 -7.21 -9.88 -12.89
N LEU A 18 -7.62 -8.86 -13.65
CA LEU A 18 -8.35 -9.06 -14.91
C LEU A 18 -7.45 -9.63 -16.03
N PHE A 19 -6.15 -9.36 -15.97
CA PHE A 19 -5.18 -9.70 -17.02
C PHE A 19 -4.00 -10.53 -16.50
N GLY A 20 -3.96 -10.81 -15.19
CA GLY A 20 -2.93 -11.62 -14.57
C GLY A 20 -3.15 -13.13 -14.75
N ASP A 21 -2.14 -13.92 -14.40
CA ASP A 21 -2.14 -15.38 -14.53
C ASP A 21 -2.57 -16.11 -13.25
N HIS A 22 -2.86 -15.35 -12.18
CA HIS A 22 -3.29 -15.81 -10.87
C HIS A 22 -2.27 -16.67 -10.12
N THR A 23 -0.98 -16.51 -10.39
CA THR A 23 0.09 -17.24 -9.69
C THR A 23 0.92 -16.37 -8.75
N GLU A 24 0.91 -15.05 -8.98
CA GLU A 24 1.67 -14.06 -8.21
C GLU A 24 0.74 -12.98 -7.64
N PRO A 25 1.22 -12.11 -6.74
CA PRO A 25 0.39 -11.06 -6.18
C PRO A 25 -0.24 -10.15 -7.25
N GLU A 26 -1.52 -9.86 -7.11
CA GLU A 26 -2.31 -9.13 -8.10
C GLU A 26 -3.23 -8.10 -7.44
N VAL A 27 -3.40 -6.93 -8.07
CA VAL A 27 -4.39 -5.95 -7.64
C VAL A 27 -5.77 -6.39 -8.13
N VAL A 28 -6.70 -6.60 -7.20
CA VAL A 28 -8.06 -7.04 -7.53
C VAL A 28 -8.87 -5.85 -8.05
N MET A 29 -8.98 -5.73 -9.37
CA MET A 29 -9.58 -4.55 -10.03
C MET A 29 -10.99 -4.23 -9.53
N GLY A 30 -11.88 -5.22 -9.44
CA GLY A 30 -13.28 -5.03 -9.01
C GLY A 30 -13.45 -4.77 -7.51
N GLN A 31 -12.40 -4.91 -6.70
CA GLN A 31 -12.41 -4.70 -5.25
C GLN A 31 -11.42 -3.62 -4.82
N SER A 32 -10.89 -2.85 -5.77
CA SER A 32 -9.94 -1.78 -5.53
C SER A 32 -10.49 -0.45 -6.01
N SER A 33 -10.30 0.59 -5.21
CA SER A 33 -10.45 1.97 -5.67
C SER A 33 -9.32 2.36 -6.63
N TRP A 34 -9.38 3.58 -7.15
CA TRP A 34 -8.30 4.14 -7.97
C TRP A 34 -6.94 4.00 -7.29
N ILE A 35 -5.98 3.56 -8.08
CA ILE A 35 -4.59 3.35 -7.71
C ILE A 35 -3.72 3.80 -8.88
N TRP A 36 -2.67 4.56 -8.58
CA TRP A 36 -1.68 4.98 -9.55
C TRP A 36 -0.35 4.33 -9.23
N GLN A 37 0.03 3.35 -10.04
CA GLN A 37 1.34 2.70 -9.97
C GLN A 37 2.42 3.60 -10.54
N ARG A 38 3.48 3.88 -9.76
CA ARG A 38 4.48 4.90 -10.08
C ARG A 38 5.91 4.42 -9.83
N SER A 39 6.82 4.85 -10.70
CA SER A 39 8.28 4.67 -10.58
C SER A 39 8.97 5.77 -9.75
N ASN A 40 8.20 6.65 -9.13
CA ASN A 40 8.66 7.60 -8.13
C ASN A 40 7.46 8.20 -7.40
N VAL A 41 7.62 8.37 -6.09
CA VAL A 41 6.67 9.08 -5.22
C VAL A 41 7.45 9.94 -4.22
N ALA A 42 6.81 10.90 -3.55
CA ALA A 42 7.49 11.80 -2.63
C ALA A 42 6.61 12.14 -1.42
N ILE A 43 7.19 12.05 -0.23
CA ILE A 43 6.54 12.35 1.05
C ILE A 43 7.49 13.23 1.85
N ASP A 44 7.04 14.40 2.29
CA ASP A 44 7.83 15.38 3.06
C ASP A 44 9.15 15.73 2.35
N GLY A 45 9.07 15.97 1.02
CA GLY A 45 10.21 16.28 0.18
C GLY A 45 11.18 15.11 -0.07
N ARG A 46 11.00 13.96 0.59
CA ARG A 46 11.82 12.77 0.37
C ARG A 46 11.27 11.94 -0.79
N ARG A 47 12.11 11.71 -1.79
CA ARG A 47 11.80 10.86 -2.95
C ARG A 47 12.01 9.38 -2.64
N TYR A 48 11.12 8.56 -3.16
CA TYR A 48 11.18 7.10 -3.11
C TYR A 48 11.19 6.53 -4.52
N ALA A 49 11.93 5.43 -4.72
CA ALA A 49 12.21 4.89 -6.06
C ALA A 49 11.00 4.24 -6.73
N HIS A 50 9.97 3.90 -5.98
CA HIS A 50 8.72 3.34 -6.49
C HIS A 50 7.63 3.49 -5.42
N GLY A 51 6.37 3.33 -5.83
CA GLY A 51 5.24 3.35 -4.91
C GLY A 51 3.92 3.37 -5.64
N VAL A 52 2.84 3.40 -4.86
CA VAL A 52 1.50 3.63 -5.39
C VAL A 52 0.85 4.82 -4.70
N THR A 53 0.24 5.68 -5.50
CA THR A 53 -0.55 6.82 -5.02
C THR A 53 -2.03 6.50 -5.10
N VAL A 54 -2.78 6.86 -4.07
CA VAL A 54 -4.23 6.71 -3.99
C VAL A 54 -4.88 8.01 -3.51
N HIS A 55 -6.21 8.10 -3.61
CA HIS A 55 -6.94 9.17 -2.95
C HIS A 55 -6.98 8.98 -1.43
N GLY A 56 -7.17 10.07 -0.69
CA GLY A 56 -7.27 10.05 0.77
C GLY A 56 -8.45 9.24 1.33
N ARG A 57 -9.43 8.91 0.48
CA ARG A 57 -10.33 7.77 0.69
C ARG A 57 -10.01 6.68 -0.33
N SER A 58 -9.44 5.57 0.14
CA SER A 58 -9.02 4.47 -0.73
C SER A 58 -9.12 3.11 -0.04
N SER A 59 -9.34 2.08 -0.84
CA SER A 59 -9.28 0.67 -0.44
C SER A 59 -8.78 -0.14 -1.64
N VAL A 60 -7.55 -0.62 -1.57
CA VAL A 60 -6.92 -1.46 -2.59
C VAL A 60 -6.78 -2.88 -2.05
N THR A 61 -7.35 -3.85 -2.76
CA THR A 61 -7.27 -5.27 -2.39
C THR A 61 -6.20 -5.95 -3.24
N ILE A 62 -5.24 -6.62 -2.60
CA ILE A 62 -4.20 -7.41 -3.27
C ILE A 62 -4.45 -8.88 -2.95
N GLN A 63 -4.70 -9.67 -3.99
CA GLN A 63 -4.72 -11.12 -3.90
C GLN A 63 -3.28 -11.61 -3.91
N LEU A 64 -2.89 -12.49 -2.98
CA LEU A 64 -1.50 -12.91 -2.84
C LEU A 64 -1.14 -14.06 -3.79
N ASN A 65 -2.09 -14.95 -4.10
CA ASN A 65 -1.97 -16.12 -5.00
C ASN A 65 -0.86 -17.14 -4.66
N ARG A 66 -0.04 -16.87 -3.64
CA ARG A 66 1.03 -17.74 -3.15
C ARG A 66 1.33 -17.46 -1.68
N PRO A 67 2.08 -18.33 -0.98
CA PRO A 67 2.49 -18.08 0.40
C PRO A 67 3.38 -16.83 0.52
N CYS A 68 2.84 -15.78 1.16
CA CYS A 68 3.59 -14.58 1.48
C CYS A 68 3.70 -14.37 2.99
N THR A 69 4.78 -13.71 3.43
CA THR A 69 5.13 -13.63 4.86
C THR A 69 5.13 -12.20 5.38
N ARG A 70 5.47 -11.22 4.55
CA ARG A 70 5.59 -9.81 4.96
C ARG A 70 5.02 -8.85 3.92
N TYR A 71 4.37 -7.80 4.40
CA TYR A 71 4.12 -6.57 3.65
C TYR A 71 4.87 -5.40 4.31
N GLU A 72 5.52 -4.58 3.50
CA GLU A 72 6.31 -3.43 3.95
C GLU A 72 6.11 -2.22 3.03
N ALA A 73 6.13 -1.01 3.60
CA ALA A 73 6.04 0.25 2.88
C ALA A 73 6.49 1.42 3.76
N MET A 74 6.63 2.59 3.17
CA MET A 74 6.63 3.89 3.84
C MET A 74 5.33 4.60 3.47
N VAL A 75 4.56 5.09 4.44
CA VAL A 75 3.26 5.74 4.19
C VAL A 75 3.24 7.20 4.62
N GLY A 76 2.54 8.02 3.85
CA GLY A 76 2.36 9.44 4.14
C GLY A 76 1.55 10.14 3.06
N VAL A 77 1.20 11.40 3.32
CA VAL A 77 0.54 12.26 2.33
C VAL A 77 1.54 12.57 1.21
N ASP A 78 1.13 12.36 -0.04
CA ASP A 78 1.96 12.64 -1.21
C ASP A 78 2.19 14.16 -1.32
N ASP A 79 3.42 14.58 -1.65
CA ASP A 79 3.80 15.98 -1.89
C ASP A 79 2.98 16.67 -2.99
N LEU A 80 2.35 15.91 -3.89
CA LEU A 80 1.34 16.40 -4.85
C LEU A 80 0.14 17.04 -4.17
N SER A 81 -0.11 16.74 -2.89
CA SER A 81 -1.13 17.38 -2.05
C SER A 81 -0.71 18.76 -1.56
N LEU A 82 0.53 19.21 -1.85
CA LEU A 82 1.06 20.53 -1.48
C LEU A 82 0.95 20.84 0.02
N GLY A 83 1.16 19.83 0.88
CA GLY A 83 1.05 19.96 2.33
C GLY A 83 -0.39 20.04 2.86
N LEU A 84 -1.40 19.72 2.05
CA LEU A 84 -2.80 19.77 2.45
C LEU A 84 -3.35 18.39 2.79
N GLY A 85 -4.28 18.40 3.74
CA GLY A 85 -5.06 17.24 4.13
C GLY A 85 -4.39 16.38 5.19
N ALA A 86 -5.21 15.53 5.79
CA ALA A 86 -4.79 14.57 6.77
C ALA A 86 -5.46 13.23 6.46
N VAL A 87 -4.75 12.15 6.65
CA VAL A 87 -5.25 10.80 6.36
C VAL A 87 -4.77 9.82 7.41
N ARG A 88 -5.36 8.64 7.41
CA ARG A 88 -4.89 7.51 8.20
C ARG A 88 -4.79 6.26 7.35
N PHE A 89 -3.66 5.57 7.49
CA PHE A 89 -3.35 4.35 6.78
C PHE A 89 -3.68 3.14 7.65
N SER A 90 -4.17 2.07 7.04
CA SER A 90 -4.40 0.78 7.68
C SER A 90 -4.10 -0.36 6.73
N VAL A 91 -3.57 -1.46 7.26
CA VAL A 91 -3.46 -2.74 6.55
C VAL A 91 -4.40 -3.73 7.21
N TYR A 92 -5.24 -4.36 6.40
CA TYR A 92 -6.16 -5.41 6.82
C TYR A 92 -5.80 -6.73 6.16
N ASN A 93 -6.14 -7.84 6.80
CA ASN A 93 -6.13 -9.14 6.17
C ASN A 93 -7.39 -9.38 5.31
N GLY A 94 -7.42 -10.50 4.59
CA GLY A 94 -8.56 -10.88 3.74
C GLY A 94 -9.89 -11.06 4.48
N ASP A 95 -9.83 -11.39 5.77
CA ASP A 95 -11.03 -11.55 6.63
C ASP A 95 -11.54 -10.22 7.21
N GLY A 96 -10.84 -9.12 6.96
CA GLY A 96 -11.21 -7.79 7.45
C GLY A 96 -10.69 -7.44 8.85
N ALA A 97 -9.84 -8.27 9.46
CA ALA A 97 -9.11 -7.93 10.67
C ALA A 97 -7.97 -6.96 10.37
N ARG A 98 -7.84 -5.89 11.17
CA ARG A 98 -6.78 -4.90 10.99
C ARG A 98 -5.47 -5.42 11.55
N LEU A 99 -4.44 -5.47 10.73
CA LEU A 99 -3.10 -5.93 11.08
C LEU A 99 -2.19 -4.76 11.52
N TRP A 100 -2.40 -3.57 10.97
CA TRP A 100 -1.60 -2.39 11.26
C TRP A 100 -2.40 -1.09 11.05
N ARG A 101 -2.04 -0.02 11.76
CA ARG A 101 -2.63 1.33 11.62
C ARG A 101 -1.59 2.42 11.91
N SER A 102 -1.60 3.49 11.13
CA SER A 102 -0.79 4.69 11.40
C SER A 102 -1.43 5.61 12.47
N PRO A 103 -0.65 6.53 13.05
CA PRO A 103 -1.17 7.82 13.53
C PRO A 103 -1.95 8.58 12.44
N VAL A 104 -2.57 9.70 12.78
CA VAL A 104 -2.99 10.65 11.73
C VAL A 104 -1.73 11.18 11.07
N MET A 105 -1.71 11.19 9.74
CA MET A 105 -0.62 11.73 8.94
C MET A 105 -1.13 13.00 8.27
N GLU A 106 -0.54 14.14 8.59
CA GLU A 106 -0.82 15.42 7.96
C GLU A 106 0.09 15.66 6.74
N GLY A 107 -0.30 16.56 5.85
CA GLY A 107 0.55 17.00 4.76
C GLY A 107 1.83 17.64 5.28
N GLY A 108 2.99 17.12 4.85
CA GLY A 108 4.31 17.56 5.33
C GLY A 108 4.84 16.78 6.55
N ASP A 109 4.09 15.79 7.07
CA ASP A 109 4.64 14.87 8.05
C ASP A 109 5.63 13.88 7.39
N PRO A 110 6.71 13.50 8.09
CA PRO A 110 7.63 12.49 7.58
C PRO A 110 6.95 11.12 7.45
N ALA A 111 7.33 10.35 6.42
CA ALA A 111 6.74 9.05 6.18
C ALA A 111 6.92 8.08 7.37
N VAL A 112 5.88 7.30 7.66
CA VAL A 112 5.88 6.27 8.72
C VAL A 112 6.10 4.88 8.12
N PRO A 113 6.97 4.04 8.71
CA PRO A 113 7.20 2.69 8.22
C PRO A 113 6.03 1.76 8.54
N VAL A 114 5.65 0.96 7.55
CA VAL A 114 4.77 -0.20 7.67
C VAL A 114 5.65 -1.44 7.56
N SER A 115 5.49 -2.36 8.51
CA SER A 115 6.11 -3.68 8.38
C SER A 115 5.28 -4.69 9.16
N VAL A 116 4.49 -5.50 8.45
CA VAL A 116 3.45 -6.36 9.03
C VAL A 116 3.48 -7.78 8.47
N GLY A 117 3.27 -8.76 9.34
CA GLY A 117 3.20 -10.17 8.96
C GLY A 117 1.87 -10.48 8.27
N ILE A 118 1.95 -11.16 7.12
CA ILE A 118 0.79 -11.52 6.28
C ILE A 118 0.74 -13.04 6.01
N GLY A 119 1.45 -13.82 6.82
CA GLY A 119 1.47 -15.28 6.76
C GLY A 119 0.06 -15.88 6.88
N GLY A 120 -0.22 -16.87 6.04
CA GLY A 120 -1.49 -17.59 6.02
C GLY A 120 -2.66 -16.79 5.44
N GLN A 121 -2.45 -15.56 4.98
CA GLN A 121 -3.48 -14.77 4.33
C GLN A 121 -3.56 -15.11 2.84
N SER A 122 -4.78 -15.11 2.28
CA SER A 122 -4.99 -15.21 0.84
C SER A 122 -4.95 -13.84 0.14
N SER A 123 -5.28 -12.78 0.89
CA SER A 123 -5.28 -11.41 0.42
C SER A 123 -4.98 -10.44 1.55
N ILE A 124 -4.57 -9.23 1.18
CA ILE A 124 -4.47 -8.08 2.09
C ILE A 124 -5.20 -6.89 1.48
N ARG A 125 -5.59 -5.95 2.33
CA ARG A 125 -6.26 -4.73 1.90
C ARG A 125 -5.59 -3.50 2.48
N LEU A 126 -5.14 -2.63 1.59
CA LEU A 126 -4.49 -1.36 1.89
C LEU A 126 -5.56 -0.28 1.90
N VAL A 127 -5.75 0.38 3.04
CA VAL A 127 -6.85 1.35 3.24
C VAL A 127 -6.28 2.68 3.66
N VAL A 128 -6.84 3.75 3.07
CA VAL A 128 -6.62 5.14 3.48
C VAL A 128 -7.96 5.75 3.82
N GLU A 129 -8.07 6.30 5.02
CA GLU A 129 -9.25 7.01 5.50
C GLU A 129 -8.93 8.50 5.64
N PRO A 130 -9.81 9.40 5.15
CA PRO A 130 -9.57 10.83 5.25
C PRO A 130 -9.85 11.31 6.67
N GLU A 131 -9.04 12.25 7.15
CA GLU A 131 -9.20 12.94 8.44
C GLU A 131 -9.40 14.45 8.15
N GLY A 132 -10.41 15.05 8.78
CA GLY A 132 -10.75 16.46 8.56
C GLY A 132 -11.30 16.78 7.15
N ALA A 133 -11.53 18.07 6.88
CA ALA A 133 -12.22 18.54 5.67
C ALA A 133 -11.41 18.34 4.37
N LEU A 134 -10.09 18.43 4.46
CA LEU A 134 -9.19 18.31 3.30
C LEU A 134 -8.68 16.88 3.08
N GLY A 135 -8.98 15.94 3.99
CA GLY A 135 -8.49 14.56 3.87
C GLY A 135 -9.00 13.83 2.62
N SER A 136 -10.21 14.13 2.14
CA SER A 136 -10.78 13.46 0.96
C SER A 136 -10.15 13.89 -0.36
N VAL A 137 -9.57 15.09 -0.42
CA VAL A 137 -8.89 15.63 -1.60
C VAL A 137 -7.38 15.40 -1.57
N ALA A 138 -6.83 14.94 -0.43
CA ALA A 138 -5.43 14.55 -0.33
C ALA A 138 -5.12 13.35 -1.22
N LEU A 139 -3.88 13.29 -1.70
CA LEU A 139 -3.26 12.11 -2.26
C LEU A 139 -2.37 11.46 -1.19
N ALA A 140 -2.35 10.14 -1.20
CA ALA A 140 -1.68 9.34 -0.18
C ALA A 140 -0.82 8.28 -0.84
N ASP A 141 0.42 8.15 -0.37
CA ASP A 141 1.40 7.24 -0.93
C ASP A 141 1.62 6.02 -0.04
N TRP A 142 1.73 4.86 -0.70
CA TRP A 142 2.40 3.68 -0.18
C TRP A 142 3.74 3.57 -0.94
N ALA A 143 4.75 4.28 -0.44
CA ALA A 143 6.09 4.34 -1.01
C ALA A 143 6.92 3.10 -0.67
N GLU A 144 7.80 2.68 -1.58
CA GLU A 144 8.59 1.44 -1.48
C GLU A 144 7.76 0.21 -1.10
N SER A 145 6.48 0.21 -1.50
CA SER A 145 5.50 -0.80 -1.12
C SER A 145 5.83 -2.15 -1.76
N ARG A 146 6.02 -3.16 -0.92
CA ARG A 146 6.51 -4.49 -1.32
C ARG A 146 5.89 -5.63 -0.51
N ILE A 147 5.83 -6.80 -1.16
CA ILE A 147 5.34 -8.05 -0.60
C ILE A 147 6.47 -9.09 -0.71
N SER A 148 6.81 -9.75 0.40
CA SER A 148 7.78 -10.85 0.41
C SER A 148 7.08 -12.19 0.42
N CYS A 149 7.36 -13.05 -0.56
CA CYS A 149 6.78 -14.38 -0.71
C CYS A 149 7.85 -15.48 -0.73
N ALA A 150 7.47 -16.67 -0.25
CA ALA A 150 8.32 -17.85 -0.23
C ALA A 150 8.25 -18.63 -1.56
#